data_AF-A0A533S0L0-F1
#
_entry.id   AF-A0A533S0L0-F1
#
_cell.length_a   1.000
_cell.length_b   1.000
_cell.length_c   1.000
_cell.angle_alpha   90.00
_cell.angle_beta   90.00
_cell.angle_gamma   90.00
#
_symmetry.space_group_name_H-M   'P 1'
#
loop_
_entity.id
_entity.type
_entity.pdbx_description
1 polymer ?
#
loop_
_entity_poly.entity_id
_entity_poly.type
_entity_poly.pdbx_seq_one_letter_code
_entity_poly.pdbx_strand_id
1 'polypeptide(L)'
;MLRVKRLAIVTGRGAAPPEVKAAEMLRDRIRKRSAVRVAIEQEGPGTQANPRAELVLVVGSPEGNDMARDLMEKLGARLPTLPNSDRRHREGFAVASGIVEGRPHVIIAGADPRGTIYGVGWFLRAITYLPECIKVPKLDVQDKPAFWLRGGNPSGPGSRARQYGKLRP
;
A
#
# COMPACT_ATOMS: atom_id res chain seq x y z
N MET A 1 -1.28 1.49 -18.54
CA MET A 1 -0.20 1.12 -17.59
C MET A 1 0.84 2.22 -17.59
N LEU A 2 1.16 2.77 -16.43
CA LEU A 2 2.18 3.81 -16.25
C LEU A 2 3.57 3.17 -16.14
N ARG A 3 4.57 3.70 -16.84
CA ARG A 3 5.98 3.30 -16.68
C ARG A 3 6.69 4.32 -15.80
N VAL A 4 7.39 3.83 -14.78
CA VAL A 4 8.00 4.68 -13.74
C VAL A 4 9.46 4.28 -13.54
N LYS A 5 10.36 5.25 -13.67
CA LYS A 5 11.81 5.13 -13.42
C LYS A 5 12.23 5.79 -12.11
N ARG A 6 11.46 6.78 -11.64
CA ARG A 6 11.69 7.52 -10.40
C ARG A 6 10.39 7.65 -9.63
N LEU A 7 10.38 7.24 -8.37
CA LEU A 7 9.22 7.41 -7.49
C LEU A 7 9.64 7.92 -6.12
N ALA A 8 8.72 8.63 -5.48
CA ALA A 8 8.82 9.05 -4.08
C ALA A 8 7.78 8.27 -3.27
N ILE A 9 8.21 7.67 -2.16
CA ILE A 9 7.31 7.07 -1.16
C ILE A 9 7.16 8.09 -0.04
N VAL A 10 5.93 8.50 0.24
CA VAL A 10 5.62 9.46 1.30
C VAL A 10 4.90 8.75 2.44
N THR A 11 5.43 8.84 3.65
CA THR A 11 4.79 8.37 4.89
C THR A 11 4.32 9.54 5.73
N GLY A 12 3.29 9.37 6.54
CA GLY A 12 2.76 10.44 7.40
C GLY A 12 3.70 10.86 8.52
N ARG A 13 3.49 12.06 9.08
CA ARG A 13 4.21 12.53 10.28
C ARG A 13 3.96 11.65 11.49
N GLY A 14 2.72 11.19 11.63
CA GLY A 14 2.28 10.29 12.70
C GLY A 14 2.37 8.81 12.31
N ALA A 15 3.14 8.46 11.26
CA ALA A 15 3.25 7.08 10.81
C ALA A 15 3.81 6.17 11.91
N ALA A 16 3.12 5.06 12.17
CA ALA A 16 3.59 4.10 13.16
C ALA A 16 4.85 3.38 12.65
N PRO A 17 5.72 2.86 13.53
CA PRO A 17 6.94 2.16 13.11
C PRO A 17 6.73 1.03 12.08
N PRO A 18 5.66 0.22 12.14
CA PRO A 18 5.41 -0.79 11.11
C PRO A 18 5.07 -0.20 9.73
N GLU A 19 4.51 1.01 9.66
CA GLU A 19 4.17 1.69 8.42
C GLU A 19 5.42 2.26 7.75
N VAL A 20 6.29 2.90 8.54
CA VAL A 20 7.62 3.30 8.09
C VAL A 20 8.39 2.08 7.58
N LYS A 21 8.31 0.96 8.32
CA LYS A 21 8.95 -0.28 7.88
C LYS A 21 8.34 -0.83 6.59
N ALA A 22 7.03 -0.70 6.40
CA ALA A 22 6.36 -1.09 5.16
C ALA A 22 6.84 -0.25 3.96
N ALA A 23 7.05 1.06 4.14
CA ALA A 23 7.62 1.94 3.12
C ALA A 23 9.07 1.57 2.76
N GLU A 24 9.90 1.25 3.75
CA GLU A 24 11.25 0.72 3.54
C GLU A 24 11.24 -0.60 2.77
N MET A 25 10.37 -1.53 3.17
CA MET A 25 10.19 -2.81 2.48
C MET A 25 9.76 -2.60 1.02
N LEU A 26 8.86 -1.66 0.76
CA LEU A 26 8.43 -1.31 -0.60
C LEU A 26 9.62 -0.85 -1.45
N ARG A 27 10.41 0.10 -0.94
CA ARG A 27 11.65 0.56 -1.59
C ARG A 27 12.60 -0.59 -1.88
N ASP A 28 12.92 -1.39 -0.86
CA ASP A 28 13.94 -2.43 -0.94
C ASP A 28 13.52 -3.53 -1.93
N ARG A 29 12.22 -3.90 -1.94
CA ARG A 29 11.68 -4.89 -2.87
C ARG A 29 11.63 -4.38 -4.32
N ILE A 30 11.40 -3.08 -4.53
CA ILE A 30 11.50 -2.48 -5.86
C ILE A 30 12.95 -2.49 -6.34
N ARG A 31 13.88 -1.94 -5.54
CA ARG A 31 15.30 -1.86 -5.88
C ARG A 31 15.97 -3.22 -6.07
N LYS A 32 15.47 -4.26 -5.41
CA LYS A 32 15.97 -5.64 -5.60
C LYS A 32 15.67 -6.20 -6.99
N ARG A 33 14.68 -5.66 -7.71
CA ARG A 33 14.18 -6.21 -8.98
C ARG A 33 14.22 -5.23 -10.15
N SER A 34 14.57 -3.97 -9.90
CA SER A 34 14.73 -2.94 -10.94
C SER A 34 15.70 -1.83 -10.49
N ALA A 35 16.24 -1.11 -11.46
CA ALA A 35 17.09 0.07 -11.27
C ALA A 35 16.30 1.35 -10.95
N VAL A 36 15.02 1.23 -10.59
CA VAL A 36 14.15 2.37 -10.26
C VAL A 36 14.72 3.13 -9.08
N ARG A 37 14.79 4.47 -9.21
CA ARG A 37 15.18 5.34 -8.10
C ARG A 37 13.98 5.54 -7.20
N VAL A 38 14.17 5.24 -5.92
CA VAL A 38 13.12 5.32 -4.90
C VAL A 38 13.60 6.19 -3.76
N ALA A 39 12.95 7.33 -3.55
CA ALA A 39 13.12 8.16 -2.37
C ALA A 39 12.05 7.80 -1.33
N ILE A 40 12.39 7.90 -0.04
CA ILE A 40 11.40 7.87 1.04
C ILE A 40 11.42 9.25 1.69
N GLU A 41 10.25 9.84 1.82
CA GLU A 41 10.02 11.16 2.38
C GLU A 41 8.99 11.03 3.50
N GLN A 42 9.15 11.79 4.56
CA GLN A 42 8.11 11.96 5.56
C GLN A 42 7.32 13.22 5.24
N GLU A 43 6.02 13.17 5.42
CA GLU A 43 5.17 14.33 5.39
C GLU A 43 5.70 15.39 6.37
N GLY A 44 5.57 16.66 6.01
CA GLY A 44 6.21 17.80 6.67
C GLY A 44 5.49 19.08 6.29
N PRO A 45 5.63 20.18 7.04
CA PRO A 45 5.00 21.45 6.69
C PRO A 45 5.47 21.89 5.30
N GLY A 46 4.54 22.02 4.34
CA GLY A 46 4.87 22.35 2.96
C GLY A 46 5.50 21.22 2.14
N THR A 47 5.43 19.96 2.60
CA THR A 47 5.95 18.83 1.82
C THR A 47 5.20 18.69 0.50
N GLN A 48 5.84 19.17 -0.56
CA GLN A 48 5.55 18.75 -1.92
C GLN A 48 6.42 17.53 -2.20
N ALA A 49 5.79 16.40 -2.52
CA ALA A 49 6.51 15.19 -2.87
C ALA A 49 7.53 15.48 -3.98
N ASN A 50 8.70 14.83 -3.90
CA ASN A 50 9.84 15.05 -4.78
C ASN A 50 9.47 15.52 -6.20
N PRO A 51 9.85 16.72 -6.63
CA PRO A 51 9.45 17.25 -7.93
C PRO A 51 10.00 16.43 -9.11
N ARG A 52 11.06 15.62 -8.88
CA ARG A 52 11.65 14.74 -9.90
C ARG A 52 11.02 13.35 -9.96
N ALA A 53 10.10 13.03 -9.04
CA ALA A 53 9.39 11.75 -9.06
C ALA A 53 8.31 11.74 -10.15
N GLU A 54 8.31 10.67 -10.94
CA GLU A 54 7.30 10.41 -11.97
C GLU A 54 6.02 9.80 -11.37
N LEU A 55 6.12 9.25 -10.16
CA LEU A 55 5.02 8.70 -9.37
C LEU A 55 5.25 9.02 -7.89
N VAL A 56 4.19 9.48 -7.22
CA VAL A 56 4.15 9.63 -5.77
C VAL A 56 3.34 8.47 -5.17
N LEU A 57 3.94 7.74 -4.25
CA LEU A 57 3.36 6.62 -3.52
C LEU A 57 3.14 7.03 -2.08
N VAL A 58 1.91 7.21 -1.64
CA VAL A 58 1.61 7.54 -0.25
C VAL A 58 1.27 6.27 0.50
N VAL A 59 1.94 6.04 1.63
CA VAL A 59 1.84 4.79 2.41
C VAL A 59 1.53 5.12 3.86
N GLY A 60 0.47 4.51 4.40
CA GLY A 60 0.10 4.63 5.81
C GLY A 60 -1.39 4.81 6.04
N SER A 61 -1.80 4.81 7.30
CA SER A 61 -3.19 5.03 7.69
C SER A 61 -3.56 6.52 7.61
N PRO A 62 -4.83 6.86 7.31
CA PRO A 62 -5.28 8.25 7.23
C PRO A 62 -5.36 8.95 8.60
N GLU A 63 -5.15 8.24 9.71
CA GLU A 63 -5.06 8.83 11.06
C GLU A 63 -3.70 9.50 11.29
N GLY A 64 -2.62 8.92 10.77
CA GLY A 64 -1.25 9.41 10.96
C GLY A 64 -0.65 10.13 9.75
N ASN A 65 -1.41 10.26 8.66
CA ASN A 65 -0.96 10.75 7.36
C ASN A 65 -2.06 11.59 6.69
N ASP A 66 -1.89 12.92 6.69
CA ASP A 66 -2.91 13.84 6.16
C ASP A 66 -2.98 13.74 4.63
N MET A 67 -1.83 13.61 3.96
CA MET A 67 -1.75 13.34 2.53
C MET A 67 -2.46 12.04 2.14
N ALA A 68 -2.42 11.00 2.98
CA ALA A 68 -3.17 9.78 2.74
C ALA A 68 -4.68 10.04 2.76
N ARG A 69 -5.16 10.82 3.74
CA ARG A 69 -6.57 11.19 3.86
C ARG A 69 -7.05 12.00 2.65
N ASP A 70 -6.30 13.02 2.26
CA ASP A 70 -6.59 13.86 1.09
C ASP A 70 -6.61 13.04 -0.21
N LEU A 71 -5.60 12.19 -0.43
CA LEU A 71 -5.57 11.32 -1.61
C LEU A 71 -6.69 10.29 -1.63
N MET A 72 -7.09 9.75 -0.47
CA MET A 72 -8.24 8.86 -0.40
C MET A 72 -9.52 9.57 -0.84
N GLU A 73 -9.71 10.84 -0.48
CA GLU A 73 -10.83 11.64 -0.94
C GLU A 73 -10.76 11.90 -2.45
N LYS A 74 -9.65 12.47 -2.92
CA LYS A 74 -9.43 12.83 -4.34
C LYS A 74 -9.51 11.62 -5.28
N LEU A 75 -9.08 10.44 -4.83
CA LEU A 75 -9.10 9.20 -5.61
C LEU A 75 -10.35 8.35 -5.37
N GLY A 76 -11.27 8.78 -4.49
CA GLY A 76 -12.47 8.01 -4.15
C GLY A 76 -12.20 6.70 -3.40
N ALA A 77 -11.02 6.52 -2.83
CA ALA A 77 -10.66 5.32 -2.10
C ALA A 77 -11.38 5.26 -0.73
N ARG A 78 -11.79 4.06 -0.34
CA ARG A 78 -12.44 3.80 0.96
C ARG A 78 -11.79 2.60 1.61
N LEU A 79 -11.64 2.64 2.93
CA LEU A 79 -11.19 1.48 3.69
C LEU A 79 -12.38 0.55 3.95
N PRO A 80 -12.19 -0.78 3.86
CA PRO A 80 -13.28 -1.72 4.05
C PRO A 80 -13.79 -1.66 5.49
N THR A 81 -15.11 -1.72 5.65
CA THR A 81 -15.77 -1.70 6.97
C THR A 81 -16.28 -3.09 7.39
N LEU A 82 -16.70 -3.18 8.65
CA LEU A 82 -17.48 -4.29 9.15
C LEU A 82 -18.90 -4.26 8.53
N PRO A 83 -19.55 -5.41 8.31
CA PRO A 83 -20.93 -5.44 7.85
C PRO A 83 -21.84 -4.62 8.77
N ASN A 84 -22.73 -3.82 8.17
CA ASN A 84 -23.72 -2.99 8.88
C ASN A 84 -23.09 -2.01 9.90
N SER A 85 -21.88 -1.52 9.64
CA SER A 85 -21.18 -0.59 10.52
C SER A 85 -20.22 0.31 9.76
N ASP A 86 -20.02 1.53 10.26
CA ASP A 86 -18.98 2.45 9.78
C ASP A 86 -17.59 2.12 10.35
N ARG A 87 -17.51 1.13 11.25
CA ARG A 87 -16.24 0.70 11.84
C ARG A 87 -15.38 0.02 10.77
N ARG A 88 -14.17 0.53 10.59
CA ARG A 88 -13.19 -0.06 9.68
C ARG A 88 -12.82 -1.48 10.10
N HIS A 89 -12.69 -2.35 9.10
CA HIS A 89 -12.23 -3.70 9.33
C HIS A 89 -10.74 -3.69 9.65
N ARG A 90 -10.36 -4.30 10.77
CA ARG A 90 -8.96 -4.44 11.15
C ARG A 90 -8.17 -5.17 10.07
N GLU A 91 -6.93 -4.76 9.90
CA GLU A 91 -6.03 -5.22 8.86
C GLU A 91 -6.55 -5.03 7.42
N GLY A 92 -7.64 -4.28 7.23
CA GLY A 92 -8.13 -3.90 5.92
C GLY A 92 -7.24 -2.85 5.28
N PHE A 93 -7.24 -2.78 3.95
CA PHE A 93 -6.50 -1.79 3.21
C PHE A 93 -7.22 -1.37 1.93
N ALA A 94 -6.78 -0.24 1.38
CA ALA A 94 -7.18 0.26 0.07
C ALA A 94 -5.95 0.64 -0.75
N VAL A 95 -5.96 0.32 -2.05
CA VAL A 95 -4.95 0.77 -3.01
C VAL A 95 -5.66 1.40 -4.20
N ALA A 96 -5.39 2.68 -4.44
CA ALA A 96 -5.97 3.41 -5.57
C ALA A 96 -4.89 4.21 -6.30
N SER A 97 -5.05 4.36 -7.61
CA SER A 97 -4.16 5.14 -8.47
C SER A 97 -4.94 6.20 -9.25
N GLY A 98 -4.36 7.38 -9.43
CA GLY A 98 -4.95 8.41 -10.30
C GLY A 98 -3.98 9.55 -10.58
N ILE A 99 -4.48 10.56 -11.28
CA ILE A 99 -3.75 11.81 -11.51
C ILE A 99 -4.31 12.84 -10.52
N VAL A 100 -3.43 13.42 -9.71
CA VAL A 100 -3.75 14.52 -8.79
C VAL A 100 -2.81 15.65 -9.11
N GLU A 101 -3.35 16.84 -9.35
CA GLU A 101 -2.58 18.04 -9.70
C GLU A 101 -1.62 17.80 -10.89
N GLY A 102 -2.09 17.06 -11.90
CA GLY A 102 -1.31 16.74 -13.10
C GLY A 102 -0.20 15.69 -12.91
N ARG A 103 -0.04 15.11 -11.70
CA ARG A 103 0.98 14.09 -11.40
C ARG A 103 0.35 12.74 -11.03
N PRO A 104 0.93 11.61 -11.47
CA PRO A 104 0.50 10.30 -11.01
C PRO A 104 0.72 10.09 -9.52
N HIS A 105 -0.33 9.62 -8.85
CA HIS A 105 -0.34 9.25 -7.45
C HIS A 105 -0.87 7.83 -7.29
N VAL A 106 -0.33 7.13 -6.29
CA VAL A 106 -0.89 5.90 -5.75
C VAL A 106 -0.98 6.06 -4.24
N ILE A 107 -2.16 5.77 -3.69
CA ILE A 107 -2.36 5.66 -2.25
C ILE A 107 -2.38 4.18 -1.85
N ILE A 108 -1.66 3.82 -0.80
CA ILE A 108 -1.70 2.53 -0.11
C ILE A 108 -2.11 2.83 1.34
N ALA A 109 -3.41 2.82 1.59
CA ALA A 109 -3.98 3.15 2.88
C ALA A 109 -4.30 1.88 3.68
N GLY A 110 -3.78 1.78 4.91
CA GLY A 110 -4.18 0.76 5.87
C GLY A 110 -5.27 1.26 6.81
N ALA A 111 -6.16 0.38 7.26
CA ALA A 111 -7.04 0.66 8.39
C ALA A 111 -6.29 0.66 9.73
N ASP A 112 -5.13 0.02 9.76
CA ASP A 112 -4.18 -0.05 10.88
C ASP A 112 -2.78 -0.38 10.32
N PRO A 113 -1.71 -0.40 11.16
CA PRO A 113 -0.35 -0.67 10.67
C PRO A 113 -0.18 -2.03 9.96
N ARG A 114 -1.00 -3.04 10.28
CA ARG A 114 -0.96 -4.34 9.58
C ARG A 114 -1.62 -4.25 8.21
N GLY A 115 -2.75 -3.53 8.12
CA GLY A 115 -3.40 -3.20 6.85
C GLY A 115 -2.43 -2.51 5.90
N THR A 116 -1.63 -1.55 6.39
CA THR A 116 -0.60 -0.88 5.59
C THR A 116 0.41 -1.87 5.00
N ILE A 117 0.90 -2.84 5.80
CA ILE A 117 1.81 -3.89 5.33
C ILE A 117 1.15 -4.78 4.27
N TYR A 118 -0.12 -5.16 4.46
CA TYR A 118 -0.85 -5.96 3.48
C TYR A 118 -1.08 -5.23 2.16
N GLY A 119 -1.43 -3.94 2.22
CA GLY A 119 -1.56 -3.09 1.04
C GLY A 119 -0.25 -2.96 0.27
N VAL A 120 0.88 -2.76 0.97
CA VAL A 120 2.21 -2.75 0.34
C VAL A 120 2.51 -4.08 -0.33
N GLY A 121 2.23 -5.20 0.36
CA GLY A 121 2.39 -6.53 -0.20
C GLY A 121 1.53 -6.78 -1.43
N TRP A 122 0.28 -6.29 -1.43
CA TRP A 122 -0.63 -6.36 -2.57
C TRP A 122 -0.10 -5.56 -3.75
N PHE A 123 0.30 -4.30 -3.54
CA PHE A 123 0.86 -3.44 -4.58
C PHE A 123 2.09 -4.06 -5.25
N LEU A 124 3.01 -4.62 -4.45
CA LEU A 124 4.22 -5.30 -4.95
C LEU A 124 3.90 -6.50 -5.86
N ARG A 125 2.75 -7.16 -5.69
CA ARG A 125 2.29 -8.24 -6.57
C ARG A 125 1.56 -7.72 -7.81
N ALA A 126 0.97 -6.54 -7.75
CA ALA A 126 0.23 -5.93 -8.85
C ALA A 126 1.14 -5.27 -9.90
N ILE A 127 2.30 -4.75 -9.50
CA ILE A 127 3.25 -4.11 -10.43
C ILE A 127 4.07 -5.12 -11.23
N THR A 128 4.48 -4.74 -12.44
CA THR A 128 5.42 -5.53 -13.25
C THR A 128 6.81 -4.91 -13.17
N TYR A 129 7.82 -5.74 -12.88
CA TYR A 129 9.22 -5.33 -12.87
C TYR A 129 9.81 -5.42 -14.27
N LEU A 130 10.53 -4.37 -14.67
CA LEU A 130 11.43 -4.34 -15.81
C LEU A 130 12.81 -3.86 -15.32
N PRO A 131 13.90 -4.11 -16.08
CA PRO A 131 15.24 -3.75 -15.62
C PRO A 131 15.36 -2.28 -15.17
N GLU A 132 14.87 -1.34 -15.97
CA GLU A 132 15.03 0.11 -15.73
C GLU A 132 13.76 0.82 -15.23
N CYS A 133 12.64 0.11 -15.09
CA CYS A 133 11.38 0.71 -14.67
C CYS A 133 10.42 -0.30 -14.04
N ILE A 134 9.39 0.19 -13.37
CA ILE A 134 8.21 -0.61 -13.03
C ILE A 134 7.03 -0.18 -13.92
N LYS A 135 6.16 -1.14 -14.25
CA LYS A 135 4.84 -0.84 -14.82
C LYS A 135 3.81 -0.90 -13.70
N VAL A 136 3.08 0.19 -13.53
CA VAL A 136 1.98 0.31 -12.57
C VAL A 136 0.66 0.26 -13.35
N PRO A 137 -0.21 -0.74 -13.11
CA PRO A 137 -1.54 -0.77 -13.70
C PRO A 137 -2.44 0.30 -13.07
N LYS A 138 -3.65 0.49 -13.62
CA LYS A 138 -4.69 1.23 -12.89
C LYS A 138 -5.09 0.39 -11.68
N LEU A 139 -5.11 1.02 -10.51
CA LEU A 139 -5.41 0.39 -9.23
C LEU A 139 -6.68 1.01 -8.67
N ASP A 140 -7.60 0.15 -8.23
CA ASP A 140 -8.79 0.50 -7.47
C ASP A 140 -9.23 -0.76 -6.72
N VAL A 141 -8.66 -0.94 -5.52
CA VAL A 141 -8.85 -2.15 -4.72
C VAL A 141 -9.08 -1.78 -3.26
N GLN A 142 -10.00 -2.51 -2.65
CA GLN A 142 -10.25 -2.53 -1.22
C GLN A 142 -10.29 -3.99 -0.80
N ASP A 143 -9.52 -4.37 0.22
CA ASP A 143 -9.42 -5.77 0.63
C ASP A 143 -9.24 -5.90 2.14
N LYS A 144 -9.72 -7.01 2.69
CA LYS A 144 -9.68 -7.35 4.10
C LYS A 144 -9.66 -8.86 4.29
N PRO A 145 -9.01 -9.35 5.36
CA PRO A 145 -9.02 -10.77 5.62
C PRO A 145 -10.40 -11.28 6.04
N ALA A 146 -10.76 -12.47 5.57
CA ALA A 146 -12.00 -13.14 5.95
C ALA A 146 -11.97 -13.71 7.38
N PHE A 147 -10.78 -13.99 7.93
CA PHE A 147 -10.58 -14.58 9.25
C PHE A 147 -9.68 -13.71 10.12
N TRP A 148 -10.05 -13.54 11.40
CA TRP A 148 -9.36 -12.67 12.34
C TRP A 148 -7.93 -13.13 12.67
N LEU A 149 -7.74 -14.43 12.91
CA LEU A 149 -6.44 -15.03 13.21
C LEU A 149 -6.02 -15.91 12.04
N ARG A 150 -4.83 -15.66 11.51
CA ARG A 150 -4.24 -16.40 10.39
C ARG A 150 -2.79 -16.73 10.75
N GLY A 151 -2.43 -18.00 10.78
CA GLY A 151 -1.12 -18.47 11.17
C GLY A 151 -1.02 -19.99 11.12
N GLY A 152 0.20 -20.50 11.15
CA GLY A 152 0.47 -21.93 11.26
C GLY A 152 1.45 -22.17 12.40
N ASN A 153 1.37 -23.35 13.03
CA ASN A 153 2.36 -23.76 14.02
C ASN A 153 3.62 -24.26 13.28
N PRO A 154 4.80 -23.61 13.41
CA PRO A 154 6.01 -24.02 12.71
C PRO A 154 6.55 -25.39 13.16
N SER A 155 6.11 -25.91 14.33
CA SER A 155 6.52 -27.21 14.88
C SER A 155 5.46 -28.30 14.77
N GLY A 156 4.30 -28.03 14.18
CA GLY A 156 3.25 -29.03 13.95
C GLY A 156 3.40 -29.74 12.60
N PRO A 157 2.89 -30.98 12.43
CA PRO A 157 2.84 -31.62 11.12
C PRO A 157 2.06 -30.72 10.16
N GLY A 158 2.73 -30.32 9.08
CA GLY A 158 2.37 -29.18 8.25
C GLY A 158 0.90 -29.11 7.80
N SER A 159 0.35 -27.90 7.88
CA SER A 159 -0.55 -27.28 6.91
C SER A 159 -1.62 -28.16 6.23
N ARG A 160 -2.60 -28.65 7.01
CA ARG A 160 -3.92 -29.04 6.45
C ARG A 160 -4.82 -27.84 6.11
N ALA A 161 -4.33 -26.61 6.24
CA ALA A 161 -5.03 -25.43 5.72
C ALA A 161 -5.24 -25.48 4.19
N ARG A 162 -4.44 -26.28 3.47
CA ARG A 162 -4.67 -26.56 2.04
C ARG A 162 -5.91 -27.43 1.77
N GLN A 163 -6.45 -28.15 2.76
CA GLN A 163 -7.59 -29.06 2.54
C GLN A 163 -8.97 -28.39 2.75
N TYR A 164 -9.02 -27.22 3.38
CA TYR A 164 -10.27 -26.46 3.56
C TYR A 164 -10.30 -25.13 2.79
N GLY A 165 -9.24 -24.83 2.03
CA GLY A 165 -9.17 -23.66 1.14
C GLY A 165 -9.96 -23.82 -0.16
N LYS A 166 -11.21 -24.29 -0.11
CA LYS A 166 -12.20 -23.93 -1.12
C LYS A 166 -12.90 -22.69 -0.60
N LEU A 167 -12.51 -21.52 -1.11
CA LEU A 167 -13.25 -20.24 -1.17
C LEU A 167 -12.28 -19.23 -1.80
N ARG A 168 -12.54 -18.62 -2.96
CA ARG A 168 -13.81 -18.27 -3.62
C ARG A 168 -13.75 -18.51 -5.14
N PRO A 169 -14.90 -18.48 -5.85
CA PRO A 169 -14.96 -18.35 -7.31
C PRO A 169 -14.20 -17.13 -7.83
#